data_AF-A0A2P7RJV6-F1
#
_entry.id   AF-A0A2P7RJV6-F1
#
_cell.length_a   1.000
_cell.length_b   1.000
_cell.length_c   1.000
_cell.angle_alpha   90.00
_cell.angle_beta   90.00
_cell.angle_gamma   90.00
#
_symmetry.space_group_name_H-M   'P 1'
#
loop_
_entity.id
_entity.type
_entity.pdbx_description
1 polymer ?
#
loop_
_entity_poly.entity_id
_entity_poly.type
_entity_poly.pdbx_seq_one_letter_code
_entity_poly.pdbx_strand_id
1 'polypeptide(L)' 'MPEAIQFVPYVLVVLLTGIPTWKLLVRVGLSPAWAILCLIPAGFIIVLWLIAYRRWPLLEE' A
#
# COMPACT_ATOMS: atom_id res chain seq x y z
N MET A 1 30.56 4.65 -7.07
CA MET A 1 29.25 4.76 -6.40
C MET A 1 28.37 3.52 -6.65
N PRO A 2 28.85 2.28 -6.42
CA PRO A 2 28.08 1.06 -6.70
C PRO A 2 26.94 0.80 -5.70
N GLU A 3 27.01 1.37 -4.49
CA GLU A 3 26.05 1.11 -3.41
C GLU A 3 24.61 1.56 -3.74
N ALA A 4 24.45 2.66 -4.48
CA ALA A 4 23.13 3.20 -4.81
C ALA A 4 22.31 2.27 -5.72
N ILE A 5 22.98 1.49 -6.57
CA ILE A 5 22.35 0.55 -7.51
C ILE A 5 21.64 -0.57 -6.75
N GLN A 6 22.15 -0.95 -5.57
CA GLN A 6 21.56 -2.02 -4.75
C GLN A 6 20.18 -1.64 -4.17
N PHE A 7 19.92 -0.34 -4.00
CA PHE A 7 18.63 0.16 -3.50
C PHE A 7 17.58 0.35 -4.60
N VAL A 8 17.97 0.39 -5.88
CA VAL A 8 17.05 0.53 -7.01
C VAL A 8 15.92 -0.51 -6.99
N PRO A 9 16.16 -1.83 -6.85
CA PRO A 9 15.07 -2.81 -6.82
C PRO A 9 14.12 -2.58 -5.65
N TYR A 10 14.63 -2.18 -4.50
CA TYR A 10 13.81 -1.88 -3.33
C TYR A 10 12.90 -0.68 -3.57
N VAL A 11 13.45 0.42 -4.09
CA VAL A 11 12.66 1.62 -4.44
C VAL A 11 11.59 1.29 -5.49
N LEU A 12 11.92 0.46 -6.49
CA LEU A 12 10.94 0.02 -7.48
C LEU A 12 9.78 -0.76 -6.83
N VAL A 13 10.06 -1.70 -5.93
CA VAL A 13 9.01 -2.44 -5.21
C VAL A 13 8.14 -1.50 -4.37
N VAL A 14 8.75 -0.56 -3.65
CA VAL A 14 8.02 0.45 -2.86
C VAL A 14 7.10 1.28 -3.74
N LEU A 15 7.57 1.73 -4.91
CA LEU A 15 6.74 2.54 -5.81
C LEU A 15 5.63 1.71 -6.46
N LEU A 16 5.96 0.49 -6.91
CA LEU A 16 5.01 -0.42 -7.55
C LEU A 16 3.92 -0.94 -6.59
N THR A 17 4.18 -0.95 -5.28
CA THR A 17 3.18 -1.34 -4.27
C THR A 17 2.52 -0.14 -3.62
N GLY A 18 3.27 0.91 -3.27
CA GLY A 18 2.79 2.10 -2.57
C GLY A 18 1.84 2.95 -3.40
N ILE A 19 2.14 3.20 -4.68
CA ILE A 19 1.29 4.04 -5.54
C ILE A 19 -0.09 3.38 -5.77
N PRO A 20 -0.18 2.08 -6.14
CA PRO A 20 -1.47 1.41 -6.24
C PRO A 20 -2.21 1.34 -4.92
N THR A 21 -1.50 1.08 -3.81
CA THR A 21 -2.09 1.02 -2.47
C THR A 21 -2.73 2.34 -2.07
N TRP A 22 -2.07 3.46 -2.31
CA TRP A 22 -2.65 4.79 -2.09
C TRP A 22 -3.97 4.96 -2.85
N LYS A 23 -3.97 4.64 -4.15
CA LYS A 23 -5.18 4.75 -4.99
C LYS A 23 -6.28 3.82 -4.51
N LEU A 24 -5.93 2.63 -4.04
CA LEU A 24 -6.88 1.65 -3.50
C LEU A 24 -7.52 2.15 -2.21
N LEU A 25 -6.73 2.69 -1.27
CA LEU A 25 -7.19 3.23 0.00
C LEU A 25 -8.20 4.37 -0.18
N VAL A 26 -7.94 5.29 -1.10
CA VAL A 26 -8.89 6.36 -1.47
C VAL A 26 -10.24 5.78 -1.92
N ARG A 27 -10.22 4.73 -2.74
CA ARG A 27 -11.45 4.10 -3.28
C ARG A 27 -12.27 3.38 -2.22
N VAL A 28 -11.64 2.82 -1.19
CA VAL A 28 -12.32 2.11 -0.09
C VAL A 28 -12.67 3.02 1.09
N GLY A 29 -12.49 4.33 0.94
CA GLY A 29 -12.75 5.32 1.98
C GLY A 29 -11.83 5.20 3.20
N LEU A 30 -10.59 4.71 3.00
CA LEU A 30 -9.55 4.67 4.03
C LEU A 30 -8.56 5.83 3.81
N SER A 31 -7.90 6.24 4.91
CA SER A 31 -6.86 7.28 4.83
C SER A 31 -5.72 6.82 3.91
N PRO A 32 -5.30 7.62 2.91
CA PRO A 32 -4.19 7.29 2.03
C PRO A 32 -2.85 7.16 2.78
N ALA A 33 -2.75 7.74 3.99
CA ALA A 33 -1.56 7.64 4.84
C ALA A 33 -1.15 6.18 5.15
N TRP A 34 -2.10 5.24 5.11
CA TRP A 34 -1.80 3.82 5.27
C TRP A 34 -0.87 3.26 4.18
N ALA A 35 -0.74 3.92 3.02
CA ALA A 35 0.19 3.54 1.97
C ALA A 35 1.67 3.67 2.39
N ILE A 36 1.98 4.46 3.43
CA ILE A 36 3.34 4.58 4.01
C ILE A 36 3.84 3.22 4.49
N LEU A 37 2.96 2.31 4.90
CA LEU A 37 3.34 0.95 5.28
C LEU A 37 4.03 0.19 4.14
N CYS A 38 3.76 0.52 2.87
CA CYS A 38 4.43 -0.10 1.73
C CYS A 38 5.93 0.24 1.64
N LEU A 39 6.41 1.22 2.42
CA LEU A 39 7.86 1.44 2.60
C LEU A 39 8.52 0.27 3.32
N ILE A 40 7.78 -0.53 4.07
CA ILE A 40 8.29 -1.72 4.75
C ILE A 40 7.91 -2.92 3.87
N PRO A 41 8.83 -3.86 3.57
CA PRO A 41 8.56 -5.00 2.68
C PRO A 41 7.26 -5.77 3.03
N ALA A 42 6.96 -5.92 4.31
CA ALA A 42 5.76 -6.61 4.80
C ALA A 42 4.55 -5.69 5.04
N GLY A 43 4.70 -4.37 5.00
CA GLY A 43 3.60 -3.47 5.35
C GLY A 43 2.48 -3.43 4.32
N PHE A 44 2.74 -3.83 3.07
CA PHE A 44 1.68 -4.08 2.08
C PHE A 44 0.67 -5.14 2.55
N ILE A 45 1.13 -6.21 3.22
CA ILE A 45 0.25 -7.27 3.75
C ILE A 45 -0.69 -6.70 4.81
N ILE A 46 -0.20 -5.80 5.65
CA ILE A 46 -1.02 -5.12 6.67
C ILE A 46 -2.12 -4.30 6.00
N VAL A 47 -1.80 -3.57 4.93
CA VAL A 47 -2.82 -2.80 4.20
C VAL A 47 -3.87 -3.71 3.56
N LEU A 48 -3.45 -4.85 3.00
CA LEU A 48 -4.40 -5.84 2.47
C LEU A 48 -5.33 -6.38 3.56
N TRP A 49 -4.83 -6.61 4.78
CA TRP A 49 -5.66 -7.02 5.91
C TRP A 49 -6.65 -5.93 6.32
N LEU A 50 -6.21 -4.67 6.41
CA LEU A 50 -7.10 -3.54 6.71
C LEU A 50 -8.27 -3.48 5.72
N ILE A 51 -8.00 -3.74 4.44
CA ILE A 51 -9.02 -3.76 3.39
C ILE A 51 -9.90 -5.01 3.52
N ALA A 52 -9.33 -6.18 3.76
CA ALA A 52 -10.05 -7.45 3.87
C ALA A 52 -11.05 -7.49 5.05
N TYR A 53 -10.68 -6.89 6.19
CA TYR A 53 -11.55 -6.79 7.36
C TYR A 53 -12.51 -5.60 7.32
N ARG A 54 -12.43 -4.76 6.28
CA ARG A 54 -13.36 -3.65 6.12
C ARG A 54 -14.69 -4.18 5.61
N ARG A 55 -15.79 -3.69 6.20
CA ARG A 55 -17.15 -4.06 5.79
C ARG A 55 -17.39 -3.64 4.34
N TRP A 56 -17.74 -4.61 3.49
CA TRP A 56 -18.03 -4.43 2.05
C TRP A 56 -19.38 -5.08 1.71
N PRO A 57 -20.28 -4.47 0.93
CA PRO A 57 -20.44 -3.05 0.60
C PRO A 57 -21.32 -2.30 1.63
N LEU A 58 -21.23 -0.97 1.65
CA LEU A 58 -22.20 -0.05 2.26
C LEU A 58 -23.42 0.13 1.33
N LEU A 59 -23.99 -0.97 0.81
CA LEU A 59 -25.33 -0.89 0.26
C LEU A 59 -26.27 -0.85 1.47
N GLU A 60 -26.64 0.38 1.86
CA GLU A 60 -27.85 0.62 2.64
C GLU A 60 -29.02 0.16 1.76
N GLU A 61 -29.72 -0.91 2.16
CA GLU A 61 -31.13 -1.08 1.77
C GLU A 61 -32.01 -0.17 2.62
#